data_AF-A0A0L6JS03-F1
#
_entry.id   AF-A0A0L6JS03-F1
#
_cell.length_a   1.000
_cell.length_b   1.000
_cell.length_c   1.000
_cell.angle_alpha   90.00
_cell.angle_beta   90.00
_cell.angle_gamma   90.00
#
_symmetry.space_group_name_H-M   'P 1'
#
loop_
_entity.id
_entity.type
_entity.pdbx_description
1 polymer ?
#
loop_
_entity_poly.entity_id
_entity_poly.type
_entity_poly.pdbx_seq_one_letter_code
_entity_poly.pdbx_strand_id
1 'polypeptide(L)'
;MVCPACTKVHKTEFPEDVKQPVQYGENIQALMSYLTNYQLIPLERTAEILSDIIGQNVSEGTLVNVNSRLYKKLEEVETSTKQQLIASSVVHFDETGMRSGGKTQWLHNASTDKLTHYEVHEKRGAQAANDIGIL
;
A
#
# COMPACT_ATOMS: atom_id res chain seq x y z
N MET A 1 4.19 2.28 36.88
CA MET A 1 5.55 2.01 37.38
C MET A 1 5.79 2.91 38.59
N VAL A 2 6.38 2.40 39.68
CA VAL A 2 6.70 3.22 40.86
C VAL A 2 8.10 3.79 40.66
N CYS A 3 8.27 5.11 40.79
CA CYS A 3 9.59 5.72 40.68
C CYS A 3 10.49 5.23 41.83
N PRO A 4 11.66 4.63 41.56
CA PRO A 4 12.54 4.12 42.63
C PRO A 4 13.15 5.24 43.49
N ALA A 5 13.17 6.49 42.99
CA ALA A 5 13.75 7.63 43.72
C ALA A 5 12.76 8.36 44.64
N CYS A 6 11.48 8.47 44.26
CA CYS A 6 10.49 9.23 45.03
C CYS A 6 9.28 8.40 45.49
N THR A 7 9.24 7.11 45.13
CA THR A 7 8.20 6.13 45.50
C THR A 7 6.78 6.50 45.03
N LYS A 8 6.64 7.53 44.19
CA LYS A 8 5.36 7.92 43.61
C LYS A 8 5.05 7.10 42.37
N VAL A 9 3.77 6.82 42.17
CA VAL A 9 3.24 6.26 40.91
C VAL A 9 3.04 7.42 39.94
N HIS A 10 3.85 7.48 38.90
CA HIS A 10 3.62 8.39 37.78
C HIS A 10 2.80 7.64 36.73
N LYS A 11 1.57 8.09 36.51
CA LYS A 11 0.70 7.60 35.45
C LYS A 11 0.42 8.79 34.54
N THR A 12 0.96 8.74 33.33
CA THR A 12 0.66 9.72 32.28
C THR A 12 -0.56 9.26 31.51
N GLU A 13 -1.26 10.19 30.89
CA GLU A 13 -2.28 9.85 29.90
C GLU A 13 -1.61 9.31 28.65
N PHE A 14 -2.30 8.41 27.96
CA PHE A 14 -1.85 7.97 26.64
C PHE A 14 -2.03 9.12 25.64
N PRO A 15 -1.13 9.26 24.64
CA PRO A 15 -1.37 10.15 23.51
C PRO A 15 -2.72 9.85 22.84
N GLU A 16 -3.41 10.87 22.33
CA GLU A 16 -4.76 10.73 21.74
C GLU A 16 -4.82 9.75 20.55
N ASP A 17 -3.69 9.57 19.88
CA ASP A 17 -3.49 8.66 18.76
C ASP A 17 -3.26 7.20 19.20
N VAL A 18 -3.08 6.93 20.50
CA VAL A 18 -2.96 5.58 21.08
C VAL A 18 -4.30 5.06 21.56
N LYS A 19 -5.01 4.39 20.65
CA LYS A 19 -6.41 3.95 20.86
C LYS A 19 -6.57 2.46 21.09
N GLN A 20 -5.53 1.67 20.85
CA GLN A 20 -5.58 0.21 20.92
C GLN A 20 -4.41 -0.36 21.71
N PRO A 21 -4.59 -1.53 22.37
CA PRO A 21 -3.50 -2.22 23.08
C PRO A 21 -2.31 -2.58 22.18
N VAL A 22 -2.57 -2.82 20.89
CA VAL A 22 -1.54 -3.05 19.86
C VAL A 22 -1.83 -2.14 18.68
N GLN A 23 -0.90 -1.25 18.37
CA GLN A 23 -0.95 -0.41 17.19
C GLN A 23 0.46 -0.08 16.68
N TYR A 24 0.56 0.18 15.38
CA TYR A 24 1.81 0.52 14.72
C TYR A 24 1.76 1.97 14.25
N GLY A 25 2.77 2.76 14.59
CA GLY A 25 2.89 4.15 14.14
C GLY A 25 3.09 4.26 12.63
N GLU A 26 2.90 5.47 12.07
CA GLU A 26 2.94 5.70 10.62
C GLU A 26 4.26 5.29 9.97
N ASN A 27 5.39 5.50 10.64
CA ASN A 27 6.71 5.10 10.12
C ASN A 27 6.83 3.59 9.90
N ILE A 28 6.29 2.79 10.83
CA ILE A 28 6.30 1.33 10.71
C ILE A 28 5.32 0.89 9.62
N GLN A 29 4.15 1.51 9.53
CA GLN A 29 3.19 1.23 8.46
C GLN A 29 3.76 1.57 7.07
N ALA A 30 4.50 2.69 6.94
CA ALA A 30 5.19 3.05 5.71
C ALA A 30 6.26 2.02 5.33
N LEU A 31 7.05 1.54 6.31
CA LEU A 31 8.04 0.48 6.08
C LEU A 31 7.36 -0.82 5.63
N MET A 32 6.26 -1.22 6.26
CA MET A 32 5.47 -2.39 5.85
C MET A 32 5.06 -2.29 4.39
N SER A 33 4.45 -1.17 3.99
CA SER A 33 4.02 -0.95 2.60
C SER A 33 5.19 -0.86 1.61
N TYR A 34 6.31 -0.28 2.02
CA TYR A 34 7.51 -0.22 1.18
C TYR A 34 8.06 -1.62 0.90
N LEU A 35 8.17 -2.47 1.92
CA LEU A 35 8.67 -3.83 1.77
C LEU A 35 7.74 -4.69 0.89
N THR A 36 6.42 -4.58 1.07
CA THR A 36 5.48 -5.40 0.29
C THR A 36 5.27 -4.90 -1.13
N ASN A 37 5.14 -3.57 -1.33
CA ASN A 37 4.68 -3.02 -2.61
C ASN A 37 5.83 -2.55 -3.50
N TYR A 38 6.92 -2.04 -2.93
CA TYR A 38 8.06 -1.55 -3.70
C TYR A 38 9.19 -2.59 -3.78
N GLN A 39 9.55 -3.21 -2.66
CA GLN A 39 10.55 -4.29 -2.64
C GLN A 39 9.97 -5.66 -3.02
N LEU A 40 8.65 -5.75 -3.18
CA LEU A 40 7.93 -6.96 -3.64
C LEU A 40 8.21 -8.19 -2.77
N ILE A 41 8.42 -7.99 -1.48
CA ILE A 41 8.68 -9.07 -0.53
C ILE A 41 7.34 -9.74 -0.15
N PRO A 42 7.25 -11.08 -0.21
CA PRO A 42 6.06 -11.81 0.24
C PRO A 42 5.65 -11.44 1.68
N LEU A 43 4.36 -11.57 2.00
CA LEU A 43 3.81 -11.15 3.29
C LEU A 43 4.47 -11.88 4.47
N GLU A 44 4.59 -13.20 4.39
CA GLU A 44 5.27 -14.04 5.40
C GLU A 44 6.70 -13.56 5.64
N ARG A 45 7.48 -13.38 4.57
CA ARG A 45 8.87 -12.89 4.67
C ARG A 45 8.97 -11.46 5.19
N THR A 46 7.98 -10.63 4.89
CA THR A 46 7.92 -9.27 5.45
C THR A 46 7.65 -9.32 6.95
N ALA A 47 6.76 -10.20 7.41
CA ALA A 47 6.51 -10.42 8.83
C ALA A 47 7.76 -10.92 9.57
N GLU A 48 8.51 -11.86 8.98
CA GLU A 48 9.79 -12.34 9.49
C GLU A 48 10.81 -11.19 9.62
N ILE A 49 11.03 -10.43 8.54
CA ILE A 49 11.96 -9.28 8.53
C ILE A 49 11.61 -8.27 9.63
N LEU A 50 10.31 -7.96 9.78
CA LEU A 50 9.85 -7.04 10.80
C LEU A 50 10.12 -7.59 12.20
N SER A 51 9.87 -8.87 12.45
CA SER A 51 10.17 -9.51 13.74
C SER A 51 11.67 -9.48 14.03
N ASP A 52 12.51 -9.81 13.07
CA ASP A 52 13.97 -9.89 13.23
C ASP A 52 14.61 -8.51 13.49
N ILE A 53 14.12 -7.47 12.80
CA ILE A 53 14.73 -6.13 12.87
C ILE A 53 14.14 -5.28 14.00
N ILE A 54 12.82 -5.33 14.20
CA ILE A 54 12.13 -4.44 15.14
C ILE A 54 11.67 -5.16 16.42
N GLY A 55 11.84 -6.49 16.49
CA GLY A 55 11.43 -7.31 17.63
C GLY A 55 9.93 -7.42 17.83
N GLN A 56 9.12 -7.06 16.82
CA GLN A 56 7.65 -7.06 16.90
C GLN A 56 7.06 -8.05 15.90
N ASN A 57 6.18 -8.93 16.40
CA ASN A 57 5.46 -9.87 15.56
C ASN A 57 4.28 -9.18 14.88
N VAL A 58 4.39 -9.03 13.56
CA VAL A 58 3.34 -8.47 12.70
C VAL A 58 2.66 -9.62 11.97
N SER A 59 1.33 -9.66 11.98
CA SER A 59 0.58 -10.65 11.18
C SER A 59 0.49 -10.22 9.72
N GLU A 60 0.40 -11.19 8.80
CA GLU A 60 0.15 -10.92 7.37
C GLU A 60 -1.14 -10.11 7.17
N GLY A 61 -2.19 -10.37 7.96
CA GLY A 61 -3.41 -9.59 7.94
C GLY A 61 -3.20 -8.12 8.32
N THR A 62 -2.22 -7.82 9.19
CA THR A 62 -1.85 -6.43 9.50
C THR A 62 -1.22 -5.76 8.28
N LEU A 63 -0.32 -6.44 7.57
CA LEU A 63 0.30 -5.92 6.34
C LEU A 63 -0.76 -5.61 5.28
N VAL A 64 -1.70 -6.52 5.06
CA VAL A 64 -2.83 -6.32 4.12
C VAL A 64 -3.71 -5.14 4.54
N ASN A 65 -4.00 -5.00 5.83
CA ASN A 65 -4.80 -3.89 6.34
C ASN A 65 -4.08 -2.55 6.21
N VAL A 66 -2.76 -2.51 6.40
CA VAL A 66 -1.93 -1.33 6.17
C VAL A 66 -1.98 -0.92 4.70
N ASN A 67 -1.76 -1.88 3.78
CA ASN A 67 -1.85 -1.62 2.34
C ASN A 67 -3.24 -1.16 1.91
N SER A 68 -4.30 -1.75 2.45
CA SER A 68 -5.68 -1.31 2.20
C SER A 68 -5.93 0.13 2.66
N ARG A 69 -5.35 0.56 3.78
CA ARG A 69 -5.44 1.94 4.24
C ARG A 69 -4.62 2.89 3.36
N LEU A 70 -3.42 2.47 2.95
CA LEU A 70 -2.58 3.24 2.05
C LEU A 70 -3.26 3.44 0.69
N TYR A 71 -3.84 2.39 0.11
CA TYR A 71 -4.63 2.46 -1.12
C TYR A 71 -5.69 3.56 -1.07
N LYS A 72 -6.49 3.60 0.00
CA LYS A 72 -7.50 4.66 0.19
C LYS A 72 -6.88 6.05 0.30
N LYS A 73 -5.72 6.20 0.96
CA LYS A 73 -5.01 7.48 1.05
C LYS A 73 -4.43 7.95 -0.29
N LEU A 74 -4.26 7.05 -1.26
CA LEU A 74 -3.67 7.35 -2.57
C LEU A 74 -4.72 7.67 -3.65
N GLU A 75 -6.02 7.64 -3.34
CA GLU A 75 -7.12 7.88 -4.29
C GLU A 75 -6.95 9.22 -5.05
N GLU A 76 -6.62 10.30 -4.34
CA GLU A 76 -6.39 11.62 -4.95
C GLU A 76 -5.15 11.62 -5.86
N VAL A 77 -4.09 10.92 -5.45
CA VAL A 77 -2.84 10.80 -6.23
C VAL A 77 -3.07 10.01 -7.51
N GLU A 78 -3.81 8.91 -7.40
CA GLU A 78 -4.20 8.08 -8.55
C GLU A 78 -5.06 8.89 -9.52
N THR A 79 -6.07 9.60 -9.02
CA THR A 79 -6.96 10.45 -9.82
C THR A 79 -6.16 11.53 -10.56
N SER A 80 -5.26 12.22 -9.85
CA SER A 80 -4.39 13.24 -10.46
C SER A 80 -3.46 12.64 -11.51
N THR A 81 -2.90 11.46 -11.26
CA THR A 81 -2.03 10.75 -12.21
C THR A 81 -2.80 10.41 -13.49
N LYS A 82 -4.02 9.88 -13.38
CA LYS A 82 -4.88 9.58 -14.53
C LYS A 82 -5.21 10.83 -15.35
N GLN A 83 -5.58 11.93 -14.69
CA GLN A 83 -5.86 13.20 -15.37
C GLN A 83 -4.65 13.72 -16.16
N GLN A 84 -3.45 13.64 -15.57
CA GLN A 84 -2.22 14.06 -16.25
C GLN A 84 -1.84 13.13 -17.41
N LEU A 85 -2.09 11.82 -17.30
CA LEU A 85 -1.92 10.88 -18.40
C LEU A 85 -2.88 11.21 -19.55
N ILE A 86 -4.16 11.45 -19.28
CA ILE A 86 -5.15 11.83 -20.30
C ILE A 86 -4.78 13.14 -21.00
N ALA A 87 -4.26 14.11 -20.26
CA ALA A 87 -3.82 15.39 -20.80
C ALA A 87 -2.47 15.32 -21.54
N SER A 88 -1.77 14.20 -21.49
CA SER A 88 -0.45 14.05 -22.13
C SER A 88 -0.59 13.86 -23.64
N SER A 89 0.31 14.49 -24.39
CA SER A 89 0.32 14.40 -25.86
C SER A 89 0.57 12.98 -26.39
N VAL A 90 1.34 12.18 -25.65
CA VAL A 90 1.68 10.80 -25.98
C VAL A 90 1.61 9.98 -24.70
N VAL A 91 0.95 8.82 -24.77
CA VAL A 91 0.85 7.85 -23.68
C VAL A 91 1.24 6.47 -24.22
N HIS A 92 2.05 5.75 -23.47
CA HIS A 92 2.44 4.38 -23.76
C HIS A 92 1.54 3.41 -23.04
N PHE A 93 1.02 2.44 -23.78
CA PHE A 93 0.17 1.37 -23.26
C PHE A 93 0.86 0.02 -23.37
N ASP A 94 0.76 -0.79 -22.31
CA ASP A 94 1.18 -2.18 -22.29
C ASP A 94 0.17 -3.04 -21.52
N GLU A 95 0.10 -4.34 -21.85
CA GLU A 95 -0.88 -5.27 -21.27
C GLU A 95 -0.25 -6.62 -20.96
N THR A 96 -0.05 -6.90 -19.67
CA THR A 96 0.55 -8.16 -19.22
C THR A 96 -0.52 -9.10 -18.64
N GLY A 97 -0.51 -10.37 -19.06
CA GLY A 97 -1.43 -11.38 -18.55
C GLY A 97 -1.03 -11.87 -17.17
N MET A 98 -1.99 -11.95 -16.26
CA MET A 98 -1.80 -12.50 -14.93
C MET A 98 -2.93 -13.46 -14.54
N ARG A 99 -2.65 -14.35 -13.59
CA ARG A 99 -3.64 -15.27 -13.02
C ARG A 99 -4.09 -14.73 -11.67
N SER A 100 -5.39 -14.50 -11.53
CA SER A 100 -6.02 -13.99 -10.31
C SER A 100 -7.39 -14.63 -10.15
N GLY A 101 -7.71 -15.10 -8.93
CA GLY A 101 -8.98 -15.76 -8.65
C GLY A 101 -9.29 -16.97 -9.56
N GLY A 102 -8.26 -17.68 -10.05
CA GLY A 102 -8.43 -18.82 -10.96
C GLY A 102 -8.84 -18.44 -12.40
N LYS A 103 -8.86 -17.15 -12.75
CA LYS A 103 -9.10 -16.64 -14.11
C LYS A 103 -7.87 -15.88 -14.60
N THR A 104 -7.75 -15.70 -15.92
CA THR A 104 -6.72 -14.81 -16.44
C THR A 104 -7.32 -13.41 -16.51
N GLN A 105 -6.56 -12.47 -15.97
CA GLN A 105 -6.84 -11.04 -15.99
C GLN A 105 -5.65 -10.34 -16.65
N TRP A 106 -5.81 -9.07 -16.94
CA TRP A 106 -4.83 -8.27 -17.67
C TRP A 106 -4.45 -7.08 -16.81
N LEU A 107 -3.17 -6.96 -16.53
CA LEU A 107 -2.59 -5.76 -15.95
C LEU A 107 -2.36 -4.76 -17.08
N HIS A 108 -3.17 -3.71 -17.11
CA HIS A 108 -3.05 -2.59 -18.02
C HIS A 108 -2.07 -1.58 -17.46
N ASN A 109 -1.14 -1.12 -18.29
CA ASN A 109 -0.22 -0.03 -18.01
C ASN A 109 -0.56 1.16 -18.91
N ALA A 110 -0.67 2.35 -18.32
CA ALA A 110 -0.67 3.62 -19.03
C ALA A 110 0.44 4.50 -18.46
N SER A 111 1.38 4.93 -19.29
CA SER A 111 2.60 5.60 -18.81
C SER A 111 3.15 6.65 -19.74
N THR A 112 3.92 7.57 -19.15
CA THR A 112 4.81 8.53 -19.83
C THR A 112 6.22 8.35 -19.30
N ASP A 113 7.13 9.28 -19.62
CA ASP A 113 8.46 9.34 -19.02
C ASP A 113 8.45 9.57 -17.50
N LYS A 114 7.36 10.10 -16.94
CA LYS A 114 7.25 10.51 -15.53
C LYS A 114 6.13 9.84 -14.76
N LEU A 115 5.09 9.36 -15.45
CA LEU A 115 3.88 8.88 -14.83
C LEU A 115 3.62 7.43 -15.21
N THR A 116 3.04 6.67 -14.30
CA THR A 116 2.65 5.28 -14.54
C THR A 116 1.38 5.00 -13.75
N HIS A 117 0.40 4.41 -14.44
CA HIS A 117 -0.82 3.91 -13.84
C HIS A 117 -1.01 2.46 -14.25
N TYR A 118 -1.32 1.64 -13.25
CA TYR A 118 -1.60 0.22 -13.42
C TYR A 118 -3.03 -0.07 -12.99
N GLU A 119 -3.74 -0.88 -13.76
CA GLU A 119 -5.08 -1.34 -13.39
C GLU A 119 -5.32 -2.78 -13.88
N VAL A 120 -5.92 -3.61 -13.04
CA VAL A 120 -6.23 -5.01 -13.39
C VAL A 120 -7.64 -5.09 -13.96
N HIS A 121 -7.77 -5.64 -15.17
CA HIS A 121 -9.06 -5.76 -15.84
C HIS A 121 -9.26 -7.14 -16.47
N GLU A 122 -10.51 -7.61 -16.57
CA GLU A 122 -10.81 -8.92 -17.16
C GLU A 122 -10.63 -8.95 -18.69
N LYS A 123 -10.71 -7.79 -19.33
CA LYS A 123 -10.61 -7.63 -20.79
C LYS A 123 -9.29 -6.96 -21.20
N ARG A 124 -8.93 -7.13 -22.46
CA ARG A 124 -7.81 -6.46 -23.16
C ARG A 124 -8.31 -5.36 -24.08
N GLY A 125 -7.39 -4.50 -24.50
CA GLY A 125 -7.56 -3.51 -25.54
C GLY A 125 -8.42 -2.32 -25.13
N ALA A 126 -8.89 -1.59 -26.14
CA ALA A 126 -9.58 -0.31 -25.98
C ALA A 126 -10.80 -0.35 -25.05
N GLN A 127 -11.54 -1.47 -25.00
CA GLN A 127 -12.65 -1.59 -24.06
C GLN A 127 -12.19 -1.44 -22.61
N ALA A 128 -11.11 -2.13 -22.24
CA ALA A 128 -10.57 -2.01 -20.89
C ALA A 128 -10.07 -0.60 -20.62
N ALA A 129 -9.34 0.02 -21.57
CA ALA A 129 -8.84 1.38 -21.38
C ALA A 129 -9.97 2.42 -21.19
N ASN A 130 -11.10 2.25 -21.88
CA ASN A 130 -12.30 3.08 -21.70
C ASN A 130 -12.97 2.82 -20.33
N ASP A 131 -13.11 1.55 -19.94
CA ASP A 131 -13.71 1.16 -18.65
C ASP A 131 -12.84 1.67 -17.47
N ILE A 132 -11.52 1.66 -17.64
CA ILE A 132 -10.54 2.25 -16.69
C ILE A 132 -10.63 3.79 -16.70
N GLY A 133 -11.10 4.39 -17.79
CA GLY A 133 -11.25 5.85 -17.93
C GLY A 133 -9.93 6.57 -18.23
N ILE A 134 -9.08 5.98 -19.06
CA ILE A 134 -7.83 6.60 -19.56
C ILE A 134 -7.90 6.94 -21.05
N LEU A 135 -8.84 6.35 -21.79
CA LEU A 135 -9.19 6.66 -23.18
C LEU A 135 -10.69 6.97 -23.28
#